data_AF-A0A440VA58-F1
#
_entry.id   AF-A0A440VA58-F1
#
_cell.length_a   1.000
_cell.length_b   1.000
_cell.length_c   1.000
_cell.angle_alpha   90.00
_cell.angle_beta   90.00
_cell.angle_gamma   90.00
#
_symmetry.space_group_name_H-M   'P 1'
#
loop_
_entity.id
_entity.type
_entity.pdbx_description
1 polymer ?
#
loop_
_entity_poly.entity_id
_entity_poly.type
_entity_poly.pdbx_seq_one_letter_code
_entity_poly.pdbx_strand_id
1 'polypeptide(L)'
;MAGFIGIRILVKDGNRYGAVPYGDLRTQFAPSNFIETGNVPSDAEVVGHTWAHPNKSGGPDRRFKNNRQIPICRYEALRLSSASGLNELVEFSKTNVSQPFCQAITALAQVHGAFRSSPPSAKQRTLAPRF
;
A
#
# COMPACT_ATOMS: atom_id res chain seq x y z
N MET A 1 -13.26 24.89 18.85
CA MET A 1 -12.71 23.57 19.21
C MET A 1 -11.82 23.12 18.06
N ALA A 2 -10.50 23.32 18.16
CA ALA A 2 -9.58 22.88 17.12
C ALA A 2 -9.42 21.36 17.25
N GLY A 3 -10.07 20.60 16.37
CA GLY A 3 -9.93 19.15 16.34
C GLY A 3 -8.52 18.80 15.89
N PHE A 4 -7.72 18.21 16.77
CA PHE A 4 -6.45 17.61 16.40
C PHE A 4 -6.71 16.54 15.33
N ILE A 5 -6.35 16.86 14.08
CA ILE A 5 -6.32 15.89 13.00
C ILE A 5 -5.10 15.04 13.28
N GLY A 6 -5.33 13.90 13.96
CA GLY A 6 -4.33 12.86 14.09
C GLY A 6 -3.70 12.47 12.75
N ILE A 7 -2.60 11.73 12.80
CA ILE A 7 -1.95 11.25 11.58
C ILE A 7 -2.94 10.36 10.79
N ARG A 8 -3.17 10.69 9.52
CA ARG A 8 -4.11 10.04 8.59
C ARG A 8 -3.48 9.96 7.21
N ILE A 9 -3.96 9.02 6.39
CA ILE A 9 -3.63 8.95 4.97
C ILE A 9 -4.53 9.93 4.22
N LEU A 10 -3.92 10.87 3.51
CA LEU A 10 -4.63 11.77 2.61
C LEU A 10 -4.74 11.13 1.23
N VAL A 11 -5.96 11.02 0.72
CA VAL A 11 -6.28 10.48 -0.60
C VAL A 11 -6.78 11.65 -1.44
N LYS A 12 -6.20 11.83 -2.63
CA LYS A 12 -6.62 12.86 -3.59
C LYS A 12 -7.14 12.19 -4.86
N ASP A 13 -8.36 12.54 -5.25
CA ASP A 13 -8.98 12.11 -6.50
C ASP A 13 -9.48 13.34 -7.26
N GLY A 14 -8.74 13.75 -8.29
CA GLY A 14 -8.97 15.02 -8.99
C GLY A 14 -8.88 16.22 -8.02
N ASN A 15 -9.99 16.95 -7.87
CA ASN A 15 -10.11 18.07 -6.93
C ASN A 15 -10.76 17.68 -5.58
N ARG A 16 -10.97 16.38 -5.34
CA ARG A 16 -11.56 15.84 -4.11
C ARG A 16 -10.45 15.31 -3.20
N TYR A 17 -10.65 15.52 -1.90
CA TYR A 17 -9.72 15.07 -0.85
C TYR A 17 -10.49 14.23 0.16
N GLY A 18 -9.93 13.08 0.51
CA GLY A 18 -10.40 12.21 1.59
C GLY A 18 -9.29 11.97 2.59
N ALA A 19 -9.64 11.71 3.85
CA ALA A 19 -8.68 11.32 4.87
C ALA A 19 -9.10 10.00 5.50
N VAL A 20 -8.20 9.01 5.48
CA VAL A 20 -8.41 7.69 6.08
C VAL A 20 -7.53 7.56 7.31
N PRO A 21 -8.11 7.37 8.52
CA PRO A 21 -7.33 7.02 9.70
C PRO A 21 -6.56 5.72 9.51
N TYR A 22 -5.35 5.62 10.06
CA TYR A 22 -4.58 4.37 9.99
C TYR A 22 -5.32 3.18 10.60
N GLY A 23 -6.15 3.40 11.62
CA GLY A 23 -6.99 2.35 12.22
C GLY A 23 -8.09 1.80 11.30
N ASP A 24 -8.49 2.56 10.28
CA ASP A 24 -9.52 2.15 9.32
C ASP A 24 -8.92 1.60 8.01
N LEU A 25 -7.59 1.66 7.87
CA LEU A 25 -6.88 1.15 6.71
C LEU A 25 -6.64 -0.35 6.84
N ARG A 26 -7.10 -1.10 5.84
CA ARG A 26 -6.80 -2.53 5.66
C ARG A 26 -5.73 -2.67 4.59
N THR A 27 -4.65 -3.36 4.92
CA THR A 27 -3.53 -3.64 4.02
C THR A 27 -3.40 -5.15 3.79
N GLN A 28 -3.24 -5.57 2.55
CA GLN A 28 -2.97 -6.96 2.18
C GLN A 28 -1.93 -6.96 1.07
N PHE A 29 -0.95 -7.85 1.11
CA PHE A 29 0.05 -7.95 0.04
C PHE A 29 0.22 -9.38 -0.43
N ALA A 30 0.59 -9.54 -1.69
CA ALA A 30 0.86 -10.82 -2.32
C ALA A 30 1.94 -10.68 -3.39
N PRO A 31 2.74 -11.73 -3.65
CA PRO A 31 3.64 -11.72 -4.80
C PRO A 31 2.84 -11.70 -6.11
N SER A 32 3.31 -10.92 -7.08
CA SER A 32 2.74 -10.78 -8.42
C SER A 32 3.84 -11.03 -9.47
N ASN A 33 3.47 -11.54 -10.64
CA ASN A 33 4.40 -11.68 -11.77
C ASN A 33 3.92 -10.79 -12.91
N PHE A 34 4.78 -9.88 -13.36
CA PHE A 34 4.47 -8.92 -14.40
C PHE A 34 5.32 -9.17 -15.65
N ILE A 35 4.68 -9.17 -16.83
CA ILE A 35 5.38 -9.30 -18.11
C ILE A 35 5.79 -7.89 -18.55
N GLU A 36 7.06 -7.55 -18.38
CA GLU A 36 7.55 -6.19 -18.56
C GLU A 36 7.93 -5.96 -20.03
N THR A 37 6.98 -5.42 -20.79
CA THR A 37 7.16 -5.17 -22.23
C THR A 37 8.04 -3.95 -22.52
N GLY A 38 8.14 -3.03 -21.54
CA GLY A 38 8.94 -1.82 -21.61
C GLY A 38 10.35 -1.99 -21.04
N ASN A 39 10.81 -0.97 -20.32
CA ASN A 39 12.07 -1.02 -19.59
C ASN A 39 11.85 -1.72 -18.26
N VAL A 40 12.65 -2.74 -17.99
CA VAL A 40 12.67 -3.41 -16.69
C VAL A 40 13.17 -2.43 -15.62
N PRO A 41 12.42 -2.22 -14.52
CA PRO A 41 12.91 -1.43 -13.40
C PRO A 41 14.24 -2.00 -12.88
N SER A 42 15.18 -1.13 -12.52
CA SER A 42 16.53 -1.56 -12.10
C SER A 42 16.54 -2.36 -10.80
N ASP A 43 15.48 -2.27 -10.00
CA ASP A 43 15.29 -2.97 -8.73
C ASP A 43 14.35 -4.18 -8.83
N ALA A 44 13.85 -4.48 -10.03
CA ALA A 44 13.00 -5.63 -10.28
C ALA A 44 13.81 -6.94 -10.35
N GLU A 45 13.24 -7.99 -9.77
CA GLU A 45 13.78 -9.35 -9.90
C GLU A 45 13.18 -10.03 -11.14
N VAL A 46 14.01 -10.38 -12.13
CA VAL A 46 13.57 -11.17 -13.29
C VAL A 46 13.51 -12.64 -12.91
N VAL A 47 12.30 -13.21 -12.86
CA VAL A 47 12.06 -14.61 -12.45
C VAL A 47 11.84 -15.56 -13.63
N GLY A 48 11.77 -15.02 -14.85
CA GLY A 48 11.61 -15.82 -16.05
C GLY A 48 11.53 -14.98 -17.30
N HIS A 49 11.29 -15.64 -18.43
CA HIS A 49 11.06 -14.99 -19.71
C HIS A 49 9.89 -15.68 -20.41
N THR A 50 9.10 -14.90 -21.15
CA THR A 50 8.10 -15.38 -22.09
C THR A 50 8.44 -14.90 -23.50
N TRP A 51 7.66 -15.30 -24.50
CA TRP A 51 7.76 -14.79 -25.87
C TRP A 51 6.69 -13.74 -26.12
N ALA A 52 6.99 -12.76 -26.97
CA ALA A 52 5.99 -11.77 -27.42
C ALA A 52 4.79 -12.45 -28.10
N HIS A 53 5.04 -13.56 -28.80
CA HIS A 53 4.03 -14.42 -29.39
C HIS A 53 4.30 -15.88 -29.00
N PRO A 54 3.82 -16.35 -27.83
CA PRO A 54 4.03 -17.72 -27.40
C PRO A 54 3.13 -18.68 -28.19
N ASN A 55 3.66 -19.86 -28.51
CA ASN A 55 2.87 -20.96 -29.08
C ASN A 55 2.10 -21.71 -27.95
N LYS A 56 1.33 -22.75 -28.31
CA LYS A 56 0.54 -23.54 -27.35
C LYS A 56 1.37 -24.20 -26.24
N SER A 57 2.67 -24.43 -26.45
CA SER A 57 3.58 -24.99 -25.45
C SER A 57 4.42 -23.93 -24.74
N GLY A 58 4.13 -22.63 -24.93
CA GLY A 58 4.85 -21.52 -24.31
C GLY A 58 6.19 -21.15 -24.97
N GLY A 59 6.59 -21.85 -26.04
CA GLY A 59 7.79 -21.53 -26.82
C GLY A 59 7.55 -20.45 -27.87
N PRO A 60 8.56 -20.09 -28.69
CA PRO A 60 8.38 -19.09 -29.73
C PRO A 60 7.46 -19.63 -30.85
N ASP A 61 6.41 -18.88 -31.19
CA ASP A 61 5.70 -19.10 -32.45
C ASP A 61 6.58 -18.63 -33.62
N ARG A 62 7.03 -19.58 -34.45
CA ARG A 62 7.96 -19.38 -35.56
C ARG A 62 7.34 -18.66 -36.77
N ARG A 63 6.02 -18.47 -36.79
CA ARG A 63 5.35 -17.68 -37.84
C ARG A 63 5.63 -16.18 -37.71
N PHE A 64 6.02 -15.74 -36.52
CA PHE A 64 6.39 -14.35 -36.25
C PHE A 64 7.90 -14.16 -36.37
N LYS A 65 8.33 -13.42 -37.41
CA LYS A 65 9.75 -13.21 -37.73
C LYS A 65 10.53 -12.48 -36.62
N ASN A 66 9.88 -11.57 -35.88
CA ASN A 66 10.47 -10.76 -34.80
C ASN A 66 9.88 -11.10 -33.43
N ASN A 67 9.79 -12.38 -33.11
CA ASN A 67 9.27 -12.85 -31.83
C ASN A 67 10.35 -12.79 -30.74
N ARG A 68 10.49 -11.64 -30.07
CA ARG A 68 11.48 -11.46 -28.99
C ARG A 68 11.02 -12.10 -27.68
N GLN A 69 11.98 -12.42 -26.81
CA GLN A 69 11.68 -12.75 -25.42
C GLN A 69 11.36 -11.48 -24.62
N ILE A 70 10.46 -11.61 -23.65
CA ILE A 70 10.01 -10.55 -22.75
C ILE A 70 10.25 -11.03 -21.30
N PRO A 71 10.94 -10.24 -20.46
CA PRO A 71 11.15 -10.58 -19.06
C PRO A 71 9.83 -10.70 -18.28
N ILE A 72 9.79 -11.68 -17.38
CA ILE A 72 8.76 -11.79 -16.34
C ILE A 72 9.41 -11.36 -15.04
N CYS A 73 8.95 -10.26 -14.48
CA CYS A 73 9.47 -9.67 -13.25
C CYS A 73 8.58 -10.02 -12.05
N ARG A 74 9.19 -10.31 -10.91
CA ARG A 74 8.49 -10.52 -9.63
C ARG A 74 8.27 -9.18 -8.96
N TYR A 75 7.01 -8.83 -8.80
CA TYR A 75 6.56 -7.63 -8.08
C TYR A 75 5.84 -8.04 -6.78
N GLU A 76 5.57 -7.07 -5.92
CA GLU A 76 4.64 -7.22 -4.79
C GLU A 76 3.41 -6.34 -5.03
N ALA A 77 2.23 -6.97 -5.05
CA ALA A 77 0.97 -6.28 -5.12
C ALA A 77 0.48 -5.97 -3.70
N LEU A 78 0.28 -4.69 -3.38
CA LEU A 78 -0.26 -4.20 -2.11
C LEU A 78 -1.65 -3.61 -2.34
N ARG A 79 -2.64 -4.22 -1.72
CA ARG A 79 -4.00 -3.72 -1.65
C ARG A 79 -4.17 -2.82 -0.43
N LEU A 80 -4.64 -1.61 -0.66
CA LEU A 80 -5.02 -0.63 0.36
C LEU A 80 -6.53 -0.43 0.30
N SER A 81 -7.24 -0.68 1.39
CA SER A 81 -8.70 -0.53 1.40
C SER A 81 -9.25 0.02 2.71
N SER A 82 -10.43 0.64 2.66
CA SER A 82 -11.15 1.10 3.85
C SER A 82 -12.67 0.94 3.66
N ALA A 83 -13.41 0.90 4.76
CA ALA A 83 -14.88 0.92 4.71
C ALA A 83 -15.44 2.26 4.20
N SER A 84 -14.64 3.33 4.27
CA SER A 84 -14.98 4.66 3.75
C SER A 84 -14.83 4.81 2.23
N GLY A 85 -14.39 3.75 1.53
CA GLY A 85 -14.37 3.71 0.07
C GLY A 85 -12.98 3.73 -0.57
N LEU A 86 -11.88 3.73 0.20
CA LEU A 86 -10.55 3.51 -0.38
C LEU A 86 -10.46 2.08 -0.90
N ASN A 87 -9.96 1.90 -2.12
CA ASN A 87 -9.74 0.59 -2.73
C ASN A 87 -8.69 0.66 -3.83
N GLU A 88 -7.42 0.76 -3.43
CA GLU A 88 -6.28 0.90 -4.33
C GLU A 88 -5.46 -0.38 -4.38
N LEU A 89 -4.86 -0.64 -5.55
CA LEU A 89 -3.87 -1.68 -5.76
C LEU A 89 -2.60 -1.02 -6.26
N VAL A 90 -1.50 -1.19 -5.53
CA VAL A 90 -0.18 -0.68 -5.88
C VAL A 90 0.73 -1.86 -6.12
N GLU A 91 1.51 -1.83 -7.20
CA GLU A 91 2.53 -2.84 -7.46
C GLU A 91 3.93 -2.25 -7.26
N PHE A 92 4.77 -2.96 -6.50
CA PHE A 92 6.16 -2.59 -6.27
C PHE A 92 7.08 -3.51 -7.06
N SER A 93 8.00 -2.92 -7.83
CA SER A 93 9.04 -3.66 -8.54
C SER A 93 10.01 -4.36 -7.59
N LYS A 94 10.29 -3.72 -6.45
CA LYS A 94 11.16 -4.27 -5.40
C LYS A 94 10.40 -5.24 -4.50
N THR A 95 11.03 -6.37 -4.22
CA THR A 95 10.50 -7.39 -3.29
C THR A 95 10.87 -7.11 -1.84
N ASN A 96 10.11 -7.68 -0.90
CA ASN A 96 10.27 -7.57 0.55
C ASN A 96 10.04 -6.16 1.13
N VAL A 97 9.23 -5.33 0.45
CA VAL A 97 8.92 -3.96 0.92
C VAL A 97 7.50 -3.84 1.47
N SER A 98 6.58 -4.67 1.01
CA SER A 98 5.16 -4.60 1.36
C SER A 98 4.89 -5.11 2.78
N GLN A 99 5.58 -6.17 3.20
CA GLN A 99 5.47 -6.69 4.56
C GLN A 99 5.86 -5.64 5.63
N PRO A 100 7.08 -5.06 5.61
CA PRO A 100 7.45 -4.06 6.60
C PRO A 100 6.56 -2.81 6.52
N PHE A 101 6.09 -2.43 5.32
CA PHE A 101 5.11 -1.36 5.17
C PHE A 101 3.80 -1.66 5.92
N CYS A 102 3.20 -2.85 5.74
CA CYS A 102 1.97 -3.23 6.42
C CYS A 102 2.14 -3.29 7.95
N GLN A 103 3.29 -3.77 8.41
CA GLN A 103 3.65 -3.77 9.84
C GLN A 103 3.73 -2.35 10.40
N ALA A 104 4.36 -1.42 9.68
CA ALA A 104 4.46 -0.02 10.08
C ALA A 104 3.08 0.66 10.16
N ILE A 105 2.19 0.41 9.18
CA ILE A 105 0.80 0.89 9.21
C ILE A 105 0.05 0.38 10.44
N THR A 106 0.20 -0.91 10.74
CA THR A 106 -0.44 -1.53 11.92
C THR A 106 0.07 -0.92 13.22
N ALA A 107 1.38 -0.70 13.33
CA ALA A 107 1.98 -0.05 14.50
C ALA A 107 1.48 1.40 14.67
N LEU A 108 1.37 2.17 13.58
CA LEU A 108 0.81 3.52 13.59
C LEU A 108 -0.66 3.54 14.06
N ALA A 109 -1.45 2.55 13.64
CA ALA A 109 -2.84 2.41 14.08
C ALA A 109 -2.93 2.15 15.60
N GLN A 110 -2.04 1.33 16.16
CA GLN A 110 -2.01 1.01 17.60
C GLN A 110 -1.63 2.23 18.45
N VAL A 111 -0.58 2.96 18.06
CA VAL A 111 -0.16 4.19 18.77
C VAL A 111 -1.29 5.23 18.75
N HIS A 112 -1.96 5.39 17.61
CA HIS A 112 -3.07 6.33 17.49
C HIS A 112 -4.31 5.89 18.30
N GLY A 113 -4.60 4.59 18.35
CA GLY A 113 -5.68 4.02 19.16
C GLY A 113 -5.45 4.22 20.66
N ALA A 114 -4.22 4.01 21.15
CA ALA A 114 -3.84 4.22 22.54
C ALA A 114 -3.94 5.69 23.00
N PHE A 115 -3.68 6.65 22.10
CA PHE A 115 -3.86 8.08 22.40
C PHE A 115 -5.33 8.47 22.57
N ARG A 116 -6.26 7.75 21.92
CA ARG A 116 -7.70 8.02 22.01
C ARG A 116 -8.37 7.46 23.28
N SER A 117 -7.76 6.47 23.93
CA SER A 117 -8.30 5.81 25.12
C SER A 117 -7.82 6.40 26.45
N SER A 118 -6.95 7.42 26.44
CA SER A 118 -6.56 8.14 27.66
C SER A 118 -7.64 9.17 28.05
N PRO A 119 -8.28 9.07 29.23
CA PRO A 119 -9.24 10.07 29.66
C PRO A 119 -8.50 11.40 29.93
N PRO A 120 -9.14 12.57 29.70
CA PRO A 120 -8.56 13.83 30.12
C PRO A 120 -8.40 13.80 31.65
N SER A 121 -7.16 13.89 32.14
CA SER A 121 -6.90 14.06 33.56
C SER A 121 -7.40 15.45 34.00
N ALA A 122 -8.66 15.51 34.42
CA ALA A 122 -9.22 16.67 35.07
C ALA A 122 -8.63 16.75 36.49
N LYS A 123 -7.50 17.43 36.65
CA LYS A 123 -7.13 17.95 37.97
C LYS A 123 -8.14 19.04 38.34
N GLN A 124 -9.16 18.67 39.10
CA GLN A 124 -10.01 19.61 39.83
C GLN A 124 -9.10 20.43 40.77
N ARG A 125 -8.81 21.68 40.38
CA ARG A 125 -8.35 22.69 41.33
C ARG A 125 -9.59 23.10 42.13
N THR A 126 -9.80 22.46 43.27
CA THR A 126 -10.71 22.95 44.29
C THR A 126 -10.15 24.28 44.80
N LEU A 127 -10.74 25.39 44.34
CA LEU A 127 -10.60 26.68 45.00
C LEU A 127 -11.52 26.64 46.23
N ALA A 128 -10.93 26.45 47.42
CA ALA A 128 -11.65 26.68 48.67
C ALA A 128 -11.89 28.18 48.85
N PRO A 129 -13.09 28.63 49.24
CA PRO A 129 -13.31 30.03 49.57
C PRO A 129 -12.63 30.35 50.91
N ARG A 130 -11.98 31.51 50.96
CA ARG A 130 -11.53 32.10 52.22
C ARG A 130 -12.75 32.65 52.97
N PHE A 131 -12.95 32.16 54.19
CA PHE A 131 -13.54 32.92 55.30
C PHE A 131 -12.74 32.58 56.56
#